data_AF-A0A6B3GNS2-F1
#
_entry.id   AF-A0A6B3GNS2-F1
#
_cell.length_a   1.000
_cell.length_b   1.000
_cell.length_c   1.000
_cell.angle_alpha   90.00
_cell.angle_beta   90.00
_cell.angle_gamma   90.00
#
_symmetry.space_group_name_H-M   'P 1'
#
loop_
_entity.id
_entity.type
_entity.pdbx_description
1 polymer ?
#
loop_
_entity_poly.entity_id
_entity_poly.type
_entity_poly.pdbx_seq_one_letter_code
_entity_poly.pdbx_strand_id
1 'polypeptide(L)' 'EVNIEHDPESAAFVEKANGGNQTVPTLLIVAPSGTESVMTNPSLAQVKQALAA' A
#
# COMPACT_ATOMS: atom_id res chain seq x y z
N GLU A 1 1.57 9.54 5.21
CA GLU A 1 0.58 8.64 5.84
C GLU A 1 -0.81 9.19 5.56
N VAL A 2 -1.78 8.33 5.28
CA VAL A 2 -3.18 8.70 5.03
C VAL A 2 -4.07 7.83 5.91
N ASN A 3 -4.99 8.44 6.66
CA ASN A 3 -6.00 7.72 7.42
C ASN A 3 -7.27 7.55 6.56
N ILE A 4 -7.57 6.30 6.21
CA ILE A 4 -8.69 5.95 5.32
C ILE A 4 -10.07 6.25 5.91
N GLU A 5 -10.20 6.36 7.23
CA GLU A 5 -11.49 6.66 7.88
C GLU A 5 -11.98 8.08 7.58
N HIS A 6 -11.05 8.98 7.21
CA HIS A 6 -11.35 10.37 6.88
C HIS A 6 -11.24 10.66 5.38
N ASP A 7 -10.87 9.66 4.58
CA ASP A 7 -10.67 9.80 3.15
C ASP A 7 -11.31 8.61 2.40
N PRO A 8 -12.55 8.79 1.89
CA PRO A 8 -13.27 7.76 1.15
C PRO A 8 -12.54 7.25 -0.10
N GLU A 9 -11.72 8.07 -0.75
CA GLU A 9 -10.97 7.65 -1.94
C GLU A 9 -9.84 6.70 -1.53
N SER A 10 -9.16 7.01 -0.42
CA SER A 10 -8.13 6.14 0.14
C SER A 10 -8.72 4.82 0.68
N ALA A 11 -9.91 4.83 1.27
CA ALA A 11 -10.62 3.61 1.66
C ALA A 11 -10.92 2.71 0.45
N ALA A 12 -11.44 3.30 -0.64
CA ALA A 12 -11.72 2.56 -1.88
C ALA A 12 -10.44 1.96 -2.50
N PHE A 13 -9.31 2.67 -2.43
CA PHE A 13 -8.01 2.14 -2.85
C PHE A 13 -7.61 0.92 -2.03
N VAL A 14 -7.70 1.00 -0.69
CA VAL A 14 -7.34 -0.10 0.20
C VAL A 14 -8.25 -1.31 -0.01
N GLU A 15 -9.57 -1.11 -0.13
CA GLU A 15 -10.51 -2.19 -0.42
C GLU A 15 -10.19 -2.90 -1.73
N LYS A 16 -9.92 -2.13 -2.79
CA LYS A 16 -9.55 -2.68 -4.09
C LYS A 16 -8.27 -3.51 -4.01
N ALA A 17 -7.27 -3.06 -3.26
CA ALA A 17 -6.02 -3.79 -3.06
C ALA A 17 -6.19 -5.08 -2.23
N ASN A 18 -7.24 -5.16 -1.40
CA ASN A 18 -7.41 -6.18 -0.37
C ASN A 18 -8.66 -7.05 -0.52
N GLY A 19 -9.22 -7.13 -1.73
CA GLY A 19 -10.40 -7.96 -2.00
C GLY A 19 -11.65 -7.52 -1.23
N GLY A 20 -11.84 -6.20 -1.08
CA GLY A 20 -12.98 -5.60 -0.37
C GLY A 20 -12.74 -5.33 1.11
N ASN A 21 -11.58 -5.70 1.67
CA ASN A 21 -11.26 -5.45 3.07
C ASN A 21 -10.52 -4.12 3.25
N GLN A 22 -10.81 -3.38 4.32
CA GLN A 22 -10.09 -2.16 4.69
C GLN A 22 -8.84 -2.46 5.55
N THR A 23 -8.01 -3.43 5.12
CA THR A 23 -6.85 -3.87 5.91
C THR A 23 -5.72 -2.84 5.88
N VAL A 24 -5.27 -2.43 7.06
CA VAL A 24 -4.17 -1.47 7.25
C VAL A 24 -3.04 -2.07 8.10
N PRO A 25 -1.77 -1.65 7.91
CA PRO A 25 -1.30 -0.68 6.93
C PRO A 25 -1.26 -1.25 5.50
N THR A 26 -1.63 -0.45 4.51
CA THR A 26 -1.46 -0.76 3.07
C THR A 26 -0.53 0.28 2.46
N LEU A 27 0.50 -0.15 1.73
CA LEU A 27 1.50 0.72 1.14
C LEU A 27 1.47 0.62 -0.39
N LEU A 28 1.45 1.77 -1.06
CA LEU A 28 1.87 1.91 -2.45
C LEU A 28 3.34 2.34 -2.44
N ILE A 29 4.19 1.52 -3.03
CA ILE A 29 5.63 1.76 -3.16
C ILE A 29 5.93 2.00 -4.63
N VAL A 30 6.54 3.13 -4.94
CA VAL A 30 7.09 3.43 -6.26
C VAL A 30 8.60 3.32 -6.14
N ALA A 31 9.17 2.31 -6.79
CA ALA A 31 10.60 2.08 -6.77
C ALA A 31 11.34 3.10 -7.67
N PRO A 32 12.66 3.32 -7.50
CA PRO A 32 13.43 4.25 -8.34
C PRO A 32 13.36 3.94 -9.84
N SER A 33 13.14 2.68 -10.21
CA SER A 33 12.91 2.24 -11.59
C SER A 33 11.56 2.71 -12.18
N GLY A 34 10.66 3.23 -11.34
CA GLY A 34 9.28 3.56 -11.68
C GLY A 34 8.30 2.40 -11.48
N THR A 35 8.78 1.24 -10.98
CA THR A 35 7.92 0.09 -10.71
C THR A 35 7.02 0.36 -9.50
N GLU A 36 5.70 0.22 -9.69
CA GLU A 36 4.72 0.35 -8.61
C GLU A 36 4.41 -1.01 -7.97
N SER A 37 4.29 -1.03 -6.65
CA SER A 37 3.93 -2.23 -5.88
C SER A 37 2.99 -1.85 -4.74
N VAL A 38 1.87 -2.56 -4.62
CA VAL A 38 0.92 -2.40 -3.51
C VAL A 38 1.08 -3.58 -2.56
N MET A 39 1.25 -3.31 -1.27
CA MET A 39 1.54 -4.31 -0.26
C MET A 39 0.68 -4.11 0.98
N THR A 40 0.10 -5.20 1.48
CA THR A 40 -0.77 -5.20 2.67
C THR A 40 -0.03 -5.77 3.86
N ASN A 41 0.06 -4.98 4.91
CA ASN A 41 0.80 -5.26 6.14
C ASN A 41 2.22 -5.83 5.90
N PRO A 42 3.06 -5.19 5.07
CA PRO A 42 4.39 -5.70 4.78
C PRO A 42 5.34 -5.54 5.98
N SER A 43 6.28 -6.47 6.10
CA SER A 43 7.45 -6.31 6.97
C SER A 43 8.40 -5.23 6.45
N LEU A 44 9.22 -4.66 7.33
CA LEU A 44 10.25 -3.69 6.93
C LEU A 44 11.24 -4.26 5.91
N ALA A 45 11.54 -5.56 5.97
CA ALA A 45 12.41 -6.21 5.00
C ALA A 45 11.80 -6.22 3.59
N GLN A 46 10.50 -6.51 3.48
CA GLN A 46 9.78 -6.49 2.21
C GLN A 46 9.70 -5.07 1.62
N VAL A 47 9.46 -4.06 2.47
CA VAL A 47 9.46 -2.66 2.02
C VAL A 47 10.82 -2.25 1.46
N LYS A 48 11.92 -2.63 2.12
CA LYS A 48 13.28 -2.36 1.62
C LYS A 48 13.56 -3.03 0.28
N GLN A 49 13.07 -4.25 0.08
CA GLN A 49 13.22 -4.98 -1.19
C GLN A 49 12.43 -4.30 -2.31
N ALA A 50 11.18 -3.92 -2.06
CA ALA A 50 10.34 -3.23 -3.05
C ALA A 50 10.91 -1.86 -3.45
N LEU A 51 11.51 -1.12 -2.51
CA LEU A 51 12.19 0.14 -2.78
C LEU A 51 13.50 0.00 -3.57
N ALA A 52 14.06 -1.20 -3.65
CA ALA A 52 15.31 -1.47 -4.38
C ALA A 52 15.08 -2.05 -5.79
N ALA A 53 13.83 -2.38 -6.14
CA ALA A 53 13.42 -2.84 -7.47
C ALA A 53 13.41 -1.69 -8.50
#